data_AF-A0AA39A5Z6-F1
#
_entry.id   AF-A0AA39A5Z6-F1
#
_cell.length_a   1.000
_cell.length_b   1.000
_cell.length_c   1.000
_cell.angle_alpha   90.00
_cell.angle_beta   90.00
_cell.angle_gamma   90.00
#
_symmetry.space_group_name_H-M   'P 1'
#
loop_
_entity.id
_entity.type
_entity.pdbx_description
1 polymer ?
#
loop_
_entity_poly.entity_id
_entity_poly.type
_entity_poly.pdbx_seq_one_letter_code
_entity_poly.pdbx_strand_id
1 'polypeptide(L)'
;MDEKAAYACNFLHVVFVGKLLGFSPKTPPKQIHEIKDFLLTARRKDARSVKIKRSKDVVKFKVRCSKYLYTLCVFDAEKADKLKQSLPPGLSVQDL
;
A
#
# COMPACT_ATOMS: atom_id res chain seq x y z
N MET A 1 16.43 -12.15 5.54
CA MET A 1 16.55 -10.89 4.78
C MET A 1 15.18 -10.44 4.27
N ASP A 2 14.13 -10.67 5.04
CA ASP A 2 13.52 -9.80 6.07
C ASP A 2 12.46 -8.82 5.55
N GLU A 3 11.59 -9.33 4.68
CA GLU A 3 10.30 -8.73 4.29
C GLU A 3 9.43 -8.39 5.52
N LYS A 4 9.57 -9.16 6.61
CA LYS A 4 8.92 -8.95 7.92
C LYS A 4 9.32 -7.61 8.57
N ALA A 5 10.58 -7.18 8.43
CA ALA A 5 11.07 -5.95 9.07
C ALA A 5 10.49 -4.69 8.42
N ALA A 6 10.26 -4.70 7.11
CA ALA A 6 9.69 -3.56 6.40
C ALA A 6 8.15 -3.45 6.57
N TYR A 7 7.47 -4.55 6.92
CA TYR A 7 6.06 -4.54 7.37
C TYR A 7 5.98 -4.09 8.84
N ALA A 8 6.87 -4.56 9.71
CA ALA A 8 6.95 -4.14 11.11
C ALA A 8 7.33 -2.67 11.27
N CYS A 9 8.28 -2.14 10.50
CA CYS A 9 8.72 -0.75 10.59
C CYS A 9 7.67 0.24 10.01
N ASN A 10 6.96 -0.14 8.94
CA ASN A 10 5.83 0.64 8.43
C ASN A 10 4.55 0.50 9.27
N PHE A 11 4.31 -0.66 9.89
CA PHE A 11 3.26 -0.84 10.88
C PHE A 11 3.58 0.01 12.11
N LEU A 12 4.82 0.01 12.58
CA LEU A 12 5.24 0.83 13.72
C LEU A 12 5.12 2.32 13.39
N HIS A 13 5.50 2.80 12.21
CA HIS A 13 5.34 4.22 11.85
C HIS A 13 3.86 4.64 11.62
N VAL A 14 3.02 3.79 11.00
CA VAL A 14 1.57 4.04 10.86
C VAL A 14 0.85 3.96 12.20
N VAL A 15 1.27 3.06 13.10
CA VAL A 15 0.77 2.99 14.48
C VAL A 15 1.30 4.17 15.29
N PHE A 16 2.53 4.63 15.09
CA PHE A 16 3.13 5.74 15.83
C PHE A 16 2.46 7.08 15.47
N VAL A 17 2.28 7.36 14.18
CA VAL A 17 1.52 8.54 13.72
C VAL A 17 0.02 8.38 13.98
N GLY A 18 -0.52 7.18 13.80
CA GLY A 18 -1.93 6.88 14.05
C GLY A 18 -2.31 6.98 15.53
N LYS A 19 -1.41 6.64 16.45
CA LYS A 19 -1.63 6.73 17.91
C LYS A 19 -1.64 8.18 18.40
N LEU A 20 -0.94 9.09 17.72
CA LEU A 20 -1.04 10.53 17.95
C LEU A 20 -2.35 11.14 17.41
N LEU A 21 -3.00 10.48 16.43
CA LEU A 21 -4.21 10.96 15.73
C LEU A 21 -5.47 10.08 15.96
N GLY A 22 -5.45 9.14 16.92
CA GLY A 22 -6.60 8.27 17.23
C GLY A 22 -6.93 7.16 16.22
N PHE A 23 -6.06 6.88 15.25
CA PHE A 23 -6.25 5.81 14.27
C PHE A 23 -5.89 4.43 14.86
N SER A 24 -6.87 3.78 15.48
CA SER A 24 -6.79 2.34 15.79
C SER A 24 -7.06 1.52 14.52
N PRO A 25 -6.10 0.73 14.01
CA PRO A 25 -6.36 -0.15 12.88
C PRO A 25 -7.31 -1.28 13.32
N LYS A 26 -8.61 -1.13 13.02
CA LYS A 26 -9.65 -2.11 13.40
C LYS A 26 -9.47 -3.51 12.80
N THR A 27 -8.58 -3.69 11.82
CA THR A 27 -8.39 -4.97 11.12
C THR A 27 -6.94 -5.19 10.68
N PRO A 28 -6.44 -6.43 10.71
CA PRO A 28 -5.09 -6.74 10.25
C PRO A 28 -4.93 -6.43 8.74
N PRO A 29 -3.78 -5.87 8.33
CA PRO A 29 -3.49 -5.62 6.92
C PRO A 29 -3.33 -6.94 6.14
N LYS A 30 -3.66 -6.92 4.84
CA LYS A 30 -3.50 -8.05 3.93
C LYS A 30 -2.39 -7.79 2.93
N GLN A 31 -1.59 -8.80 2.63
CA GLN A 31 -0.55 -8.74 1.62
C GLN A 31 -1.05 -9.34 0.31
N ILE A 32 -0.73 -8.69 -0.80
CA ILE A 32 -0.97 -9.18 -2.15
C ILE A 32 0.38 -9.58 -2.75
N HIS A 33 0.45 -10.77 -3.35
CA HIS A 33 1.66 -11.29 -3.98
C HIS A 33 1.65 -11.05 -5.50
N GLU A 34 0.46 -11.02 -6.12
CA GLU A 34 0.32 -10.85 -7.57
C GLU A 34 -0.14 -9.46 -7.98
N ILE A 35 0.43 -8.97 -9.09
CA ILE A 35 0.07 -7.69 -9.69
C ILE A 35 -1.39 -7.69 -10.20
N LYS A 36 -1.88 -8.84 -10.68
CA LYS A 36 -3.26 -8.99 -11.19
C LYS A 36 -4.28 -8.67 -10.10
N ASP A 37 -4.10 -9.25 -8.92
CA ASP A 37 -4.95 -9.02 -7.76
C ASP A 37 -4.89 -7.57 -7.26
N PHE A 38 -3.72 -6.94 -7.39
CA PHE A 38 -3.55 -5.53 -7.07
C PHE A 38 -4.38 -4.65 -8.01
N LEU A 39 -4.29 -4.87 -9.33
CA LEU A 39 -5.07 -4.10 -10.31
C LEU A 39 -6.58 -4.31 -10.13
N LEU A 40 -7.01 -5.53 -9.82
CA LEU A 40 -8.39 -5.82 -9.47
C LEU A 40 -8.82 -5.02 -8.22
N THR A 41 -7.99 -5.00 -7.19
CA THR A 41 -8.28 -4.28 -5.94
C THR A 41 -8.34 -2.76 -6.14
N ALA A 42 -7.43 -2.19 -6.94
CA ALA A 42 -7.39 -0.76 -7.25
C ALA A 42 -8.60 -0.28 -8.06
N ARG A 43 -9.17 -1.14 -8.91
CA ARG A 43 -10.37 -0.82 -9.70
C ARG A 43 -11.69 -1.03 -8.95
N ARG A 44 -11.68 -1.68 -7.78
CA ARG A 44 -12.93 -1.88 -7.05
C ARG A 44 -13.46 -0.56 -6.47
N LYS A 45 -14.78 -0.42 -6.46
CA LYS A 45 -15.53 0.73 -5.91
C LYS A 45 -15.25 1.04 -4.43
N ASP A 46 -14.68 0.10 -3.67
CA ASP A 46 -14.32 0.27 -2.27
C ASP A 46 -12.90 0.81 -2.04
N ALA A 47 -12.07 0.90 -3.09
CA ALA A 47 -10.77 1.54 -3.01
C ALA A 47 -10.95 3.06 -2.91
N ARG A 48 -10.49 3.65 -1.80
CA ARG A 48 -10.59 5.10 -1.56
C ARG A 48 -9.34 5.85 -1.95
N SER A 49 -8.18 5.29 -1.63
CA SER A 49 -6.90 5.94 -1.85
C SER A 49 -5.78 4.91 -1.93
N VAL A 50 -4.72 5.26 -2.67
CA VAL A 50 -3.49 4.49 -2.75
C VAL A 50 -2.34 5.32 -2.22
N LYS A 51 -1.60 4.78 -1.27
CA LYS A 51 -0.35 5.37 -0.77
C LYS A 51 0.81 4.62 -1.37
N ILE A 52 1.65 5.30 -2.13
CA ILE A 52 2.85 4.75 -2.75
C ILE A 52 4.02 5.14 -1.85
N LYS A 53 4.61 4.17 -1.14
CA LYS A 53 5.82 4.37 -0.35
C LYS A 53 7.02 3.90 -1.15
N ARG A 54 7.91 4.82 -1.52
CA ARG A 54 9.22 4.46 -2.09
C ARG A 54 10.24 4.29 -0.95
N SER A 55 10.98 3.19 -0.97
CA SER A 55 12.21 2.92 -0.21
C SER A 55 13.37 2.69 -1.19
N LYS A 56 14.61 2.59 -0.71
CA LYS A 56 15.82 2.46 -1.57
C LYS A 56 15.67 1.39 -2.67
N ASP A 57 15.27 0.18 -2.29
CA ASP A 57 15.22 -0.97 -3.21
C ASP A 57 13.83 -1.59 -3.33
N VAL A 58 12.82 -0.98 -2.71
CA VAL A 58 11.46 -1.53 -2.64
C VAL A 58 10.43 -0.41 -2.74
N VAL A 59 9.46 -0.58 -3.61
CA VAL A 59 8.26 0.26 -3.70
C VAL A 59 7.08 -0.51 -3.14
N LYS A 60 6.35 0.11 -2.21
CA LYS A 60 5.16 -0.48 -1.60
C LYS A 60 3.92 0.29 -1.99
N PHE A 61 2.99 -0.38 -2.65
CA PHE A 61 1.68 0.15 -2.96
C PHE A 61 0.69 -0.25 -1.87
N LYS A 62 0.18 0.72 -1.11
CA LYS A 62 -0.77 0.49 -0.02
C LYS A 62 -2.15 1.01 -0.44
N VAL A 63 -3.06 0.10 -0.79
CA VAL A 63 -4.44 0.44 -1.16
C VAL A 63 -5.30 0.44 0.09
N ARG A 64 -6.00 1.55 0.36
CA ARG A 64 -7.01 1.64 1.41
C ARG A 64 -8.37 1.25 0.83
N CYS A 65 -8.85 0.08 1.24
CA CYS A 65 -10.23 -0.34 1.00
C CYS A 65 -11.11 -0.04 2.23
N SER A 66 -12.40 -0.33 2.13
CA SER A 66 -13.35 -0.14 3.23
C SER A 66 -12.90 -0.86 4.52
N LYS A 67 -12.63 -2.16 4.43
CA LYS A 67 -12.28 -3.00 5.59
C LYS A 67 -10.76 -3.09 5.79
N TYR A 68 -10.04 -3.58 4.79
CA TYR A 68 -8.62 -3.91 4.90
C TYR A 68 -7.70 -2.88 4.21
N LEU A 69 -6.45 -2.85 4.64
CA LEU A 69 -5.35 -2.24 3.90
C LEU A 69 -4.64 -3.36 3.12
N TYR A 70 -4.55 -3.20 1.81
CA TYR A 70 -3.82 -4.14 0.95
C TYR A 70 -2.44 -3.56 0.62
N THR A 71 -1.40 -4.37 0.75
CA THR A 71 -0.04 -3.97 0.40
C THR A 71 0.52 -4.88 -0.70
N LEU A 72 1.01 -4.28 -1.78
CA LEU A 72 1.85 -4.93 -2.77
C LEU A 72 3.29 -4.43 -2.60
N CYS A 73 4.25 -5.34 -2.48
CA CYS A 73 5.67 -5.04 -2.46
C CYS A 73 6.25 -5.32 -3.86
N VAL A 74 6.95 -4.35 -4.43
CA VAL A 74 7.62 -4.48 -5.74
C VAL A 74 9.07 -4.07 -5.54
N PHE A 75 10.01 -4.93 -5.96
CA PHE A 75 11.45 -4.67 -5.86
C PHE A 75 11.96 -3.87 -7.07
N ASP A 76 11.35 -4.04 -8.24
CA ASP A 76 11.73 -3.33 -9.47
C ASP A 76 11.09 -1.94 -9.55
N ALA A 77 11.91 -0.89 -9.52
CA ALA A 77 11.44 0.50 -9.64
C ALA A 77 10.73 0.78 -10.98
N GLU A 78 11.28 0.28 -12.09
CA GLU A 78 10.68 0.50 -13.43
C GLU A 78 9.29 -0.13 -13.57
N LYS A 79 9.10 -1.32 -12.98
CA LYS A 79 7.77 -1.96 -12.95
C LYS A 79 6.81 -1.18 -12.06
N ALA A 80 7.30 -0.63 -10.95
CA ALA A 80 6.50 0.21 -10.07
C ALA A 80 6.01 1.49 -10.78
N ASP A 81 6.84 2.13 -11.59
CA ASP A 81 6.44 3.33 -12.34
C ASP A 81 5.38 3.01 -13.41
N LYS A 82 5.52 1.89 -14.12
CA LYS A 82 4.48 1.38 -15.03
C LYS A 82 3.18 1.08 -14.30
N LEU A 83 3.25 0.53 -13.08
CA LEU A 83 2.09 0.27 -12.25
C LEU A 83 1.42 1.56 -11.79
N LYS A 84 2.19 2.59 -11.45
CA LYS A 84 1.65 3.92 -11.11
C LYS A 84 0.86 4.52 -12.27
N GLN A 85 1.34 4.37 -13.51
CA GLN A 85 0.63 4.82 -14.71
C GLN A 85 -0.63 4.00 -15.02
N SER A 86 -0.65 2.72 -14.65
CA SER A 86 -1.78 1.83 -14.85
C SER A 86 -2.94 2.06 -13.85
N LEU A 87 -2.73 2.91 -12.84
CA LEU A 87 -3.76 3.21 -11.86
C LEU A 87 -4.86 4.09 -12.48
N PRO A 88 -6.14 3.85 -12.13
CA PRO A 88 -7.23 4.65 -12.63
C PRO A 88 -7.11 6.12 -12.15
N PRO A 89 -7.28 7.12 -13.03
CA PRO A 89 -7.07 8.54 -12.71
C PRO A 89 -8.08 9.12 -11.70
N GLY A 90 -9.16 8.39 -11.40
CA GLY A 90 -10.16 8.77 -10.38
C GLY A 90 -9.81 8.35 -8.95
N LEU A 91 -8.70 7.64 -8.74
CA LEU A 91 -8.29 7.17 -7.42
C LEU A 91 -7.28 8.15 -6.80
N SER A 92 -7.50 8.57 -5.55
CA SER A 92 -6.59 9.49 -4.87
C SER A 92 -5.25 8.79 -4.60
N VAL A 93 -4.21 9.23 -5.31
CA VAL A 93 -2.83 8.72 -5.15
C VAL A 93 -2.05 9.69 -4.28
N GLN A 94 -1.44 9.18 -3.20
CA GLN A 94 -0.53 9.92 -2.33
C GLN A 94 0.85 9.27 -2.39
N ASP A 95 1.87 10.03 -2.78
CA ASP A 95 3.26 9.62 -2.76
C ASP A 95 3.90 9.95 -1.39
N LEU A 96 4.63 9.00 -0.79
CA LEU A 96 5.28 9.10 0.54
C LEU A 96 6.71 8.54 0.57
#